data_AF-A0A968WU17-F1
#
_entry.id   AF-A0A968WU17-F1
#
_cell.length_a   1.000
_cell.length_b   1.000
_cell.length_c   1.000
_cell.angle_alpha   90.00
_cell.angle_beta   90.00
_cell.angle_gamma   90.00
#
_symmetry.space_group_name_H-M   'P 1'
#
loop_
_entity.id
_entity.type
_entity.pdbx_description
1 polymer ?
#
loop_
_entity_poly.entity_id
_entity_poly.type
_entity_poly.pdbx_seq_one_letter_code
_entity_poly.pdbx_strand_id
1 'polypeptide(L)'
;HVVDTLPKPLPRRLLAAHLGSGASMCAILDGRSVATTMGFSTADGLVMGTRTGSIDPGVLIALMRDEQLSLEGLEDLLYRKSGLLGLSGISADMRDLLASSKPEAREAVDYYCYSAARHAASLVPAMGGLDAMLFTGGVGENAAPVREKILGYLSSFGLRDDQVHIVPADEERTIARHVMAVLEE
;
A
#
# COMPACT_ATOMS: atom_id res chain seq x y z
N HIS A 1 -18.95 2.37 -3.53
CA HIS A 1 -18.32 1.42 -4.48
C HIS A 1 -17.88 0.16 -3.74
N VAL A 2 -16.84 0.18 -2.89
CA VAL A 2 -16.39 -1.00 -2.14
C VAL A 2 -17.53 -1.70 -1.37
N VAL A 3 -18.36 -0.91 -0.66
CA VAL A 3 -19.56 -1.37 0.04
C VAL A 3 -20.57 -2.06 -0.89
N ASP A 4 -20.65 -1.63 -2.15
CA ASP A 4 -21.59 -2.18 -3.14
C ASP A 4 -21.05 -3.48 -3.75
N THR A 5 -19.73 -3.65 -3.78
CA THR A 5 -19.03 -4.78 -4.42
C THR A 5 -18.84 -5.96 -3.47
N LEU A 6 -18.66 -5.71 -2.18
CA LEU A 6 -18.41 -6.76 -1.19
C LEU A 6 -19.67 -7.57 -0.86
N PRO A 7 -19.54 -8.86 -0.52
CA PRO A 7 -20.65 -9.69 -0.09
C PRO A 7 -21.28 -9.16 1.20
N LYS A 8 -22.60 -9.37 1.35
CA LYS A 8 -23.36 -8.99 2.55
C LYS A 8 -23.58 -10.22 3.45
N PRO A 9 -23.48 -10.09 4.79
CA PRO A 9 -23.10 -8.88 5.53
C PRO A 9 -21.64 -8.51 5.29
N LEU A 10 -21.34 -7.20 5.32
CA LEU A 10 -19.96 -6.72 5.14
C LEU A 10 -19.06 -7.28 6.27
N PRO A 11 -17.79 -7.56 5.99
CA PRO A 11 -16.83 -7.95 7.01
C PRO A 11 -16.70 -6.82 8.05
N ARG A 12 -16.69 -7.21 9.32
CA ARG A 12 -16.56 -6.26 10.43
C ARG A 12 -15.15 -5.68 10.52
N ARG A 13 -14.13 -6.52 10.35
CA ARG A 13 -12.70 -6.17 10.38
C ARG A 13 -12.09 -6.36 9.01
N LEU A 14 -12.05 -5.29 8.22
CA LEU A 14 -11.57 -5.31 6.84
C LEU A 14 -10.26 -4.54 6.73
N LEU A 15 -9.23 -5.21 6.21
CA LEU A 15 -8.00 -4.54 5.81
C LEU A 15 -8.06 -4.23 4.31
N ALA A 16 -8.07 -2.96 3.95
CA ALA A 16 -8.02 -2.53 2.55
C ALA A 16 -6.60 -2.13 2.17
N ALA A 17 -6.06 -2.72 1.11
CA ALA A 17 -4.77 -2.43 0.53
C ALA A 17 -4.95 -1.78 -0.85
N HIS A 18 -4.75 -0.47 -0.91
CA HIS A 18 -4.72 0.28 -2.16
C HIS A 18 -3.28 0.35 -2.65
N LEU A 19 -2.94 -0.48 -3.63
CA LEU A 19 -1.58 -0.66 -4.12
C LEU A 19 -1.47 -0.12 -5.54
N GLY A 20 -0.71 0.96 -5.72
CA GLY A 20 -0.43 1.59 -7.01
C GLY A 20 0.98 2.22 -7.03
N SER A 21 1.18 3.26 -7.86
CA SER A 21 2.43 4.03 -7.86
C SER A 21 2.65 4.78 -6.55
N GLY A 22 1.57 5.26 -5.94
CA GLY A 22 1.45 5.48 -4.50
C GLY A 22 0.65 4.33 -3.88
N ALA A 23 0.96 3.96 -2.64
CA ALA A 23 0.33 2.82 -1.99
C ALA A 23 0.03 3.10 -0.51
N SER A 24 -1.15 2.70 -0.04
CA SER A 24 -1.51 2.77 1.37
C SER A 24 -2.42 1.62 1.76
N MET A 25 -2.50 1.36 3.07
CA MET A 25 -3.48 0.43 3.63
C MET A 25 -4.31 1.11 4.71
N CYS A 26 -5.54 0.63 4.87
CA CYS A 26 -6.50 1.12 5.84
C CYS A 26 -7.11 -0.05 6.61
N ALA A 27 -7.12 0.07 7.94
CA ALA A 27 -7.85 -0.80 8.84
C ALA A 27 -9.26 -0.23 9.01
N ILE A 28 -10.26 -1.02 8.65
CA ILE A 28 -11.67 -0.64 8.67
C ILE A 28 -12.38 -1.53 9.69
N LEU A 29 -12.90 -0.93 10.76
CA LEU A 29 -13.68 -1.59 11.81
C LEU A 29 -15.12 -1.07 11.77
N ASP A 30 -16.09 -1.98 11.66
CA ASP A 30 -17.52 -1.64 11.63
C ASP A 30 -17.84 -0.55 10.58
N GLY A 31 -17.19 -0.65 9.41
CA GLY A 31 -17.35 0.29 8.29
C GLY A 31 -16.63 1.63 8.45
N ARG A 32 -15.85 1.83 9.52
CA ARG A 32 -15.10 3.08 9.79
C ARG A 32 -13.60 2.86 9.71
N SER A 33 -12.88 3.79 9.10
CA SER A 33 -11.42 3.83 9.15
C SER A 33 -10.96 4.07 10.59
N VAL A 34 -10.13 3.17 11.12
CA VAL A 34 -9.57 3.26 12.48
C VAL A 34 -8.04 3.36 12.51
N ALA A 35 -7.36 2.99 11.43
CA ALA A 35 -5.92 3.20 11.25
C ALA A 35 -5.55 3.18 9.75
N THR A 36 -4.47 3.85 9.38
CA THR A 36 -3.94 3.88 8.01
C THR A 36 -2.41 3.93 8.01
N THR A 37 -1.77 3.51 6.92
CA THR A 37 -0.31 3.47 6.82
C THR A 37 0.34 4.81 6.50
N MET A 38 -0.36 5.70 5.79
CA MET A 38 0.15 7.04 5.53
C MET A 38 -0.05 7.92 6.77
N GLY A 39 0.97 8.70 7.12
CA GLY A 39 0.94 9.65 8.21
C GLY A 39 0.60 11.07 7.74
N PHE A 40 1.39 12.04 8.20
CA PHE A 40 1.25 13.45 7.83
C PHE A 40 1.37 13.70 6.32
N SER A 41 2.26 12.95 5.65
CA SER A 41 2.50 13.07 4.21
C SER A 41 2.31 11.73 3.49
N THR A 42 2.29 11.80 2.16
CA THR A 42 2.21 10.62 1.29
C THR A 42 3.54 9.89 1.11
N ALA A 43 4.59 10.26 1.86
CA ALA A 43 5.88 9.58 1.87
C ALA A 43 5.96 8.50 2.96
N ASP A 44 5.14 8.58 4.00
CA ASP A 44 5.12 7.60 5.09
C ASP A 44 4.32 6.34 4.72
N GLY A 45 4.61 5.24 5.41
CA GLY A 45 3.96 3.95 5.24
C GLY A 45 4.71 3.04 4.27
N LEU A 46 4.00 2.58 3.25
CA LEU A 46 4.51 1.57 2.33
C LEU A 46 5.67 2.08 1.47
N VAL A 47 6.52 1.14 1.06
CA VAL A 47 7.42 1.34 -0.09
C VAL A 47 6.54 1.54 -1.33
N MET A 48 6.84 2.55 -2.15
CA MET A 48 6.04 2.89 -3.33
C MET A 48 6.91 2.86 -4.59
N GLY A 49 6.41 3.35 -5.73
CA GLY A 49 7.19 3.37 -6.98
C GLY A 49 8.50 4.15 -6.84
N THR A 50 8.42 5.39 -6.34
CA THR A 50 9.56 6.29 -6.20
C THR A 50 9.76 6.85 -4.79
N ARG A 51 8.85 6.55 -3.87
CA ARG A 51 8.87 7.05 -2.49
C ARG A 51 9.41 6.00 -1.54
N THR A 52 10.15 6.43 -0.54
CA THR A 52 10.80 5.54 0.44
C THR A 52 9.82 4.66 1.21
N GLY A 53 8.66 5.21 1.58
CA GLY A 53 7.89 4.70 2.70
C GLY A 53 8.53 5.11 4.03
N SER A 54 8.08 4.48 5.12
CA SER A 54 8.61 4.71 6.47
C SER A 54 10.09 4.33 6.56
N ILE A 55 10.94 5.26 6.98
CA ILE A 55 12.36 5.04 7.27
C ILE A 55 12.73 5.64 8.63
N ASP A 56 13.87 5.22 9.18
CA ASP A 56 14.40 5.76 10.42
C ASP A 56 14.77 7.26 10.26
N PRO A 57 14.26 8.16 11.12
CA PRO A 57 14.65 9.58 11.09
C PRO A 57 16.17 9.82 11.22
N GLY A 58 16.91 8.91 11.86
CA GLY A 58 18.37 8.95 11.95
C GLY A 58 19.06 8.86 10.59
N VAL A 59 18.46 8.18 9.61
CA VAL A 59 18.96 8.14 8.22
C VAL A 59 18.89 9.53 7.59
N LEU A 60 17.82 10.28 7.85
CA LEU A 60 17.69 11.66 7.35
C LEU A 60 18.81 12.55 7.91
N ILE A 61 19.09 12.40 9.21
CA ILE A 61 20.16 13.15 9.88
C ILE A 61 21.52 12.80 9.29
N ALA A 62 21.80 11.52 9.07
CA ALA A 62 23.06 11.07 8.47
C ALA A 62 23.23 11.59 7.04
N LEU A 63 22.19 11.50 6.20
CA LEU A 63 22.24 12.01 4.83
C LEU A 63 22.51 13.52 4.77
N MET A 64 21.88 14.30 5.65
CA MET A 64 22.10 15.74 5.69
C MET A 64 23.48 16.12 6.24
N ARG A 65 23.97 15.39 7.26
CA ARG A 65 25.21 15.72 7.95
C ARG A 65 26.45 15.18 7.24
N ASP A 66 26.43 13.90 6.92
CA ASP A 66 27.60 13.14 6.49
C ASP A 66 27.73 13.20 4.96
N GLU A 67 26.60 13.05 4.24
CA GLU A 67 26.54 13.18 2.77
C GLU A 67 26.25 14.61 2.29
N GLN A 68 26.10 15.56 3.23
CA GLN A 68 25.92 17.00 2.96
C GLN A 68 24.72 17.29 2.03
N LEU A 69 23.69 16.45 2.10
CA LEU A 69 22.52 16.57 1.24
C LEU A 69 21.69 17.81 1.60
N SER A 70 21.34 18.62 0.60
CA SER A 70 20.47 19.78 0.80
C SER A 70 19.03 19.34 1.14
N LEU A 71 18.21 20.26 1.65
CA LEU A 71 16.80 19.97 1.94
C LEU A 71 16.05 19.54 0.67
N GLU A 72 16.29 20.24 -0.44
CA GLU A 72 15.69 19.92 -1.75
C GLU A 72 16.19 18.57 -2.27
N GLY A 73 17.48 18.28 -2.06
CA GLY A 73 18.06 16.97 -2.40
C GLY A 73 17.46 15.84 -1.58
N LEU A 74 17.21 16.07 -0.30
CA LEU A 74 16.54 15.11 0.58
C LEU A 74 15.09 14.90 0.17
N GLU A 75 14.34 15.97 -0.11
CA GLU A 75 12.96 15.86 -0.60
C GLU A 75 12.90 15.06 -1.91
N ASP A 76 13.78 15.38 -2.87
CA ASP A 76 13.82 14.65 -4.14
C ASP A 76 14.19 13.17 -3.95
N LEU A 77 15.11 12.87 -3.04
CA LEU A 77 15.43 11.51 -2.66
C LEU A 77 14.19 10.77 -2.12
N LEU A 78 13.50 11.38 -1.14
CA LEU A 78 12.35 10.76 -0.46
C LEU A 78 11.14 10.55 -1.38
N TYR A 79 10.91 11.45 -2.34
CA TYR A 79 9.71 11.42 -3.17
C TYR A 79 9.90 10.85 -4.58
N ARG A 80 11.11 10.97 -5.15
CA ARG A 80 11.33 10.70 -6.59
C ARG A 80 12.43 9.68 -6.89
N LYS A 81 13.40 9.47 -6.01
CA LYS A 81 14.57 8.62 -6.28
C LYS A 81 14.69 7.38 -5.38
N SER A 82 13.64 7.04 -4.66
CA SER A 82 13.61 5.91 -3.73
C SER A 82 12.59 4.85 -4.18
N GLY A 83 12.03 4.08 -3.24
CA GLY A 83 11.00 3.09 -3.55
C GLY A 83 11.52 1.95 -4.42
N LEU A 84 10.63 1.39 -5.23
CA LEU A 84 10.96 0.37 -6.23
C LEU A 84 12.07 0.83 -7.18
N LEU A 85 12.07 2.10 -7.59
CA LEU A 85 13.13 2.67 -8.43
C LEU A 85 14.49 2.61 -7.73
N GLY A 86 14.57 3.11 -6.50
CA GLY A 86 15.82 3.14 -5.74
C GLY A 86 16.32 1.75 -5.35
N LEU A 87 15.40 0.82 -5.04
CA LEU A 87 15.74 -0.56 -4.68
C LEU A 87 16.21 -1.39 -5.88
N SER A 88 15.52 -1.26 -7.02
CA SER A 88 15.83 -2.06 -8.21
C SER A 88 16.93 -1.45 -9.08
N GLY A 89 17.09 -0.13 -9.06
CA GLY A 89 17.88 0.60 -10.05
C GLY A 89 17.35 0.48 -11.49
N ILE A 90 16.12 -0.01 -11.68
CA ILE A 90 15.56 -0.38 -12.99
C ILE A 90 14.31 0.44 -13.31
N SER A 91 13.24 0.30 -12.51
CA SER A 91 11.95 0.93 -12.80
C SER A 91 11.15 1.18 -11.51
N ALA A 92 10.31 2.20 -11.55
CA ALA A 92 9.29 2.44 -10.53
C ALA A 92 8.00 1.63 -10.78
N ASP A 93 7.87 0.98 -11.93
CA ASP A 93 6.67 0.23 -12.34
C ASP A 93 6.80 -1.25 -11.98
N MET A 94 5.84 -1.76 -11.22
CA MET A 94 5.78 -3.17 -10.82
C MET A 94 5.73 -4.13 -12.01
N ARG A 95 5.09 -3.75 -13.12
CA ARG A 95 4.99 -4.59 -14.32
C ARG A 95 6.35 -4.81 -14.97
N ASP A 96 7.14 -3.74 -15.08
CA ASP A 96 8.50 -3.81 -15.61
C ASP A 96 9.38 -4.71 -14.74
N LEU A 97 9.26 -4.57 -13.42
CA LEU A 97 10.04 -5.38 -12.48
C LEU A 97 9.65 -6.86 -12.51
N LEU A 98 8.35 -7.17 -12.58
CA LEU A 98 7.87 -8.56 -12.71
C LEU A 98 8.26 -9.20 -14.05
N ALA A 99 8.42 -8.41 -15.12
CA ALA A 99 8.86 -8.89 -16.43
C ALA A 99 10.40 -9.03 -16.54
N SER A 100 11.16 -8.44 -15.62
CA SER A 100 12.62 -8.45 -15.62
C SER A 100 13.19 -9.75 -15.07
N SER A 101 14.21 -10.29 -15.74
CA SER A 101 14.99 -11.44 -15.25
C SER A 101 16.15 -11.05 -14.34
N LYS A 102 16.34 -9.75 -14.06
CA LYS A 102 17.45 -9.24 -13.25
C LYS A 102 17.23 -9.53 -11.75
N PRO A 103 18.26 -9.96 -11.00
CA PRO A 103 18.13 -10.23 -9.56
C PRO A 103 17.59 -9.04 -8.77
N GLU A 104 18.03 -7.82 -9.07
CA GLU A 104 17.66 -6.59 -8.37
C GLU A 104 16.16 -6.27 -8.52
N ALA A 105 15.55 -6.65 -9.66
CA ALA A 105 14.11 -6.52 -9.84
C ALA A 105 13.34 -7.46 -8.90
N ARG A 106 13.80 -8.72 -8.80
CA ARG A 106 13.20 -9.69 -7.88
C ARG A 106 13.35 -9.25 -6.43
N GLU A 107 14.53 -8.79 -6.03
CA GLU A 107 14.80 -8.31 -4.68
C GLU A 107 13.92 -7.12 -4.32
N ALA A 108 13.74 -6.15 -5.24
CA ALA A 108 12.85 -5.02 -5.03
C ALA A 108 11.38 -5.45 -4.86
N VAL A 109 10.90 -6.41 -5.67
CA VAL A 109 9.55 -6.96 -5.54
C VAL A 109 9.38 -7.73 -4.23
N ASP A 110 10.36 -8.54 -3.84
CA ASP A 110 10.33 -9.31 -2.60
C ASP A 110 10.30 -8.40 -1.38
N TYR A 111 11.12 -7.34 -1.37
CA TYR A 111 11.11 -6.32 -0.32
C TYR A 111 9.79 -5.55 -0.28
N TYR A 112 9.24 -5.14 -1.43
CA TYR A 112 7.94 -4.49 -1.52
C TYR A 112 6.83 -5.35 -0.88
N CYS A 113 6.76 -6.62 -1.24
CA CYS A 113 5.75 -7.54 -0.71
C CYS A 113 5.91 -7.78 0.79
N TYR A 114 7.14 -7.95 1.28
CA TYR A 114 7.42 -8.10 2.70
C TYR A 114 7.05 -6.84 3.50
N SER A 115 7.47 -5.67 3.01
CA SER A 115 7.12 -4.38 3.63
C SER A 115 5.61 -4.18 3.69
N ALA A 116 4.89 -4.45 2.59
CA ALA A 116 3.43 -4.39 2.55
C ALA A 116 2.78 -5.33 3.57
N ALA A 117 3.25 -6.57 3.70
CA ALA A 117 2.76 -7.50 4.70
C ALA A 117 3.04 -7.02 6.14
N ARG A 118 4.23 -6.45 6.41
CA ARG A 118 4.56 -5.87 7.74
C ARG A 118 3.60 -4.76 8.12
N HIS A 119 3.33 -3.84 7.20
CA HIS A 119 2.39 -2.75 7.42
C HIS A 119 0.95 -3.26 7.59
N ALA A 120 0.52 -4.22 6.76
CA ALA A 120 -0.78 -4.86 6.92
C ALA A 120 -0.95 -5.46 8.33
N ALA A 121 0.04 -6.25 8.78
CA ALA A 121 0.03 -6.86 10.10
C ALA A 121 -0.03 -5.82 11.23
N SER A 122 0.66 -4.67 11.09
CA SER A 122 0.64 -3.61 12.09
C SER A 122 -0.73 -2.93 12.29
N LEU A 123 -1.63 -3.04 11.30
CA LEU A 123 -2.97 -2.47 11.38
C LEU A 123 -3.97 -3.40 12.09
N VAL A 124 -3.70 -4.70 12.14
CA VAL A 124 -4.61 -5.70 12.74
C VAL A 124 -4.97 -5.41 14.20
N PRO A 125 -4.04 -4.98 15.08
CA PRO A 125 -4.37 -4.62 16.46
C PRO A 125 -5.42 -3.50 16.58
N ALA A 126 -5.45 -2.54 15.65
CA ALA A 126 -6.43 -1.44 15.68
C ALA A 126 -7.87 -1.92 15.45
N MET A 127 -8.05 -3.08 14.81
CA MET A 127 -9.34 -3.73 14.58
C MET A 127 -9.63 -4.87 15.56
N GLY A 128 -8.64 -5.31 16.35
CA GLY A 128 -8.75 -6.48 17.21
C GLY A 128 -8.82 -7.82 16.45
N GLY A 129 -8.25 -7.89 15.24
CA GLY A 129 -8.23 -9.07 14.38
C GLY A 129 -8.55 -8.76 12.92
N LEU A 130 -8.69 -9.79 12.09
CA LEU A 130 -8.84 -9.67 10.65
C LEU A 130 -9.89 -10.66 10.14
N ASP A 131 -10.96 -10.15 9.50
CA ASP A 131 -12.02 -10.98 8.93
C ASP A 131 -11.86 -11.15 7.41
N ALA A 132 -11.37 -10.11 6.74
CA ALA A 132 -11.18 -10.08 5.30
C ALA A 132 -10.08 -9.08 4.91
N MET A 133 -9.50 -9.30 3.72
CA MET A 133 -8.57 -8.37 3.09
C MET A 133 -9.08 -8.01 1.70
N LEU A 134 -8.95 -6.73 1.34
CA LEU A 134 -9.32 -6.20 0.03
C LEU A 134 -8.08 -5.63 -0.64
N PHE A 135 -7.86 -5.96 -1.91
CA PHE A 135 -6.86 -5.35 -2.77
C PHE A 135 -7.54 -4.49 -3.83
N THR A 136 -6.96 -3.32 -4.07
CA THR A 136 -7.43 -2.34 -5.07
C THR A 136 -6.24 -1.51 -5.56
N GLY A 137 -6.44 -0.65 -6.57
CA GLY A 137 -5.38 0.14 -7.20
C GLY A 137 -4.61 -0.67 -8.25
N GLY A 138 -3.85 0.02 -9.10
CA GLY A 138 -3.25 -0.57 -10.29
C GLY A 138 -2.41 -1.84 -10.04
N VAL A 139 -1.61 -1.88 -8.98
CA VAL A 139 -0.85 -3.08 -8.58
C VAL A 139 -1.76 -4.10 -7.88
N GLY A 140 -2.60 -3.64 -6.95
CA GLY A 140 -3.47 -4.52 -6.16
C GLY A 140 -4.45 -5.30 -7.03
N GLU A 141 -4.96 -4.70 -8.11
CA GLU A 141 -5.89 -5.31 -9.05
C GLU A 141 -5.18 -6.27 -10.02
N ASN A 142 -4.05 -5.85 -10.57
CA ASN A 142 -3.48 -6.51 -11.76
C ASN A 142 -2.29 -7.44 -11.47
N ALA A 143 -1.60 -7.28 -10.35
CA ALA A 143 -0.39 -8.06 -10.04
C ALA A 143 -0.70 -9.23 -9.09
N ALA A 144 -1.27 -10.31 -9.62
CA ALA A 144 -1.54 -11.53 -8.83
C ALA A 144 -0.31 -12.05 -8.06
N PRO A 145 0.91 -12.11 -8.63
CA PRO A 145 2.10 -12.57 -7.89
C PRO A 145 2.43 -11.70 -6.66
N VAL A 146 2.12 -10.41 -6.70
CA VAL A 146 2.33 -9.50 -5.56
C VAL A 146 1.32 -9.81 -4.45
N ARG A 147 0.04 -9.98 -4.80
CA ARG A 147 -1.00 -10.38 -3.82
C ARG A 147 -0.66 -11.71 -3.15
N GLU A 148 -0.29 -12.71 -3.94
CA GLU A 148 0.07 -14.05 -3.46
C GLU A 148 1.23 -14.00 -2.46
N LYS A 149 2.30 -13.24 -2.77
CA LYS A 149 3.44 -13.05 -1.85
C LYS A 149 3.03 -12.36 -0.56
N ILE A 150 2.24 -11.27 -0.63
CA ILE A 150 1.75 -10.56 0.55
C ILE A 150 0.91 -11.49 1.43
N LEU A 151 -0.04 -12.22 0.84
CA LEU A 151 -0.89 -13.17 1.55
C LEU A 151 -0.08 -14.33 2.16
N GLY A 152 0.98 -14.78 1.47
CA GLY A 152 1.90 -15.78 2.00
C GLY A 152 2.57 -15.35 3.32
N TYR A 153 3.04 -14.11 3.40
CA TYR A 153 3.58 -13.54 4.64
C TYR A 153 2.52 -13.35 5.73
N LEU A 154 1.26 -13.15 5.34
CA LEU A 154 0.12 -12.99 6.25
C LEU A 154 -0.59 -14.31 6.60
N SER A 155 -0.04 -15.46 6.21
CA SER A 155 -0.66 -16.78 6.39
C SER A 155 -1.01 -17.11 7.85
N SER A 156 -0.27 -16.56 8.82
CA SER A 156 -0.56 -16.73 10.25
C SER A 156 -1.89 -16.12 10.70
N PHE A 157 -2.47 -15.20 9.92
CA PHE A 157 -3.80 -14.64 10.18
C PHE A 157 -4.94 -15.55 9.68
N GLY A 158 -4.64 -16.61 8.92
CA GLY A 158 -5.61 -17.63 8.55
C GLY A 158 -6.72 -17.18 7.60
N LEU A 159 -6.46 -16.15 6.77
CA LEU A 159 -7.40 -15.74 5.72
C LEU A 159 -7.58 -16.85 4.70
N ARG A 160 -8.84 -17.15 4.38
CA ARG A 160 -9.23 -18.05 3.29
C ARG A 160 -9.44 -17.26 1.99
N ASP A 161 -9.43 -17.95 0.85
CA ASP A 161 -9.62 -17.33 -0.46
C ASP A 161 -10.95 -16.58 -0.58
N ASP A 162 -12.03 -17.06 0.06
CA ASP A 162 -13.35 -16.40 0.09
C ASP A 162 -13.37 -15.09 0.90
N GLN A 163 -12.32 -14.84 1.68
CA GLN A 163 -12.13 -13.66 2.53
C GLN A 163 -11.14 -12.66 1.92
N VAL A 164 -10.63 -12.95 0.73
CA VAL A 164 -9.75 -12.06 -0.04
C VAL A 164 -10.53 -11.52 -1.23
N HIS A 165 -10.62 -10.20 -1.31
CA HIS A 165 -11.39 -9.52 -2.33
C HIS A 165 -10.49 -8.66 -3.22
N ILE A 166 -10.80 -8.61 -4.51
CA ILE A 166 -10.16 -7.71 -5.46
C ILE A 166 -11.27 -6.79 -5.98
N VAL A 167 -11.14 -5.49 -5.70
CA VAL A 167 -12.17 -4.51 -6.04
C VAL A 167 -11.52 -3.41 -6.86
N PRO A 168 -11.94 -3.20 -8.13
CA PRO A 168 -11.45 -2.09 -8.92
C PRO A 168 -11.66 -0.75 -8.23
N ALA A 169 -10.64 0.10 -8.25
CA ALA A 169 -10.79 1.48 -7.79
C ALA A 169 -11.74 2.24 -8.74
N ASP A 170 -12.59 3.08 -8.15
CA ASP A 170 -13.52 3.95 -8.88
C ASP A 170 -13.70 5.23 -8.05
N GLU A 171 -12.60 5.98 -7.93
CA GLU A 171 -12.55 7.21 -7.16
C GLU A 171 -13.52 8.25 -7.74
N GLU A 172 -13.56 8.40 -9.07
CA GLU A 172 -14.43 9.38 -9.75
C GLU A 172 -15.91 9.13 -9.45
N ARG A 173 -16.38 7.88 -9.50
CA ARG A 173 -17.78 7.57 -9.13
C ARG A 173 -18.05 7.82 -7.66
N THR A 174 -17.06 7.58 -6.79
CA THR A 174 -17.21 7.83 -5.35
C THR A 174 -17.34 9.33 -5.08
N ILE A 175 -16.53 10.16 -5.74
CA ILE A 175 -16.63 11.62 -5.71
C ILE A 175 -18.02 12.05 -6.22
N ALA A 176 -18.43 11.57 -7.39
CA ALA A 176 -19.74 11.92 -7.97
C ALA A 176 -20.90 11.59 -7.04
N ARG A 177 -20.90 10.42 -6.39
CA ARG A 177 -21.93 10.05 -5.40
C ARG A 177 -21.97 11.01 -4.21
N HIS A 178 -20.82 11.38 -3.66
CA HIS A 178 -20.77 12.32 -2.53
C HIS A 178 -21.26 13.71 -2.92
N VAL A 179 -20.91 14.18 -4.13
CA VAL A 179 -21.41 15.46 -4.65
C VAL A 179 -22.93 15.42 -4.81
N MET A 180 -23.48 14.36 -5.40
CA MET A 180 -24.93 14.22 -5.57
C MET A 180 -25.67 14.18 -4.23
N ALA A 181 -25.14 13.48 -3.22
CA ALA A 181 -25.75 13.43 -1.89
C ALA A 181 -25.86 14.82 -1.23
N VAL A 182 -24.88 15.70 -1.44
CA VAL A 182 -24.92 17.08 -0.93
C VAL A 182 -25.92 17.95 -1.68
N LEU A 183 -26.16 17.69 -2.97
CA LEU A 183 -27.13 18.45 -3.78
C LEU A 183 -28.59 18.07 -3.51
N GLU A 184 -28.83 16.89 -2.92
CA GLU A 184 -30.16 16.38 -2.56
C GLU A 184 -30.61 16.79 -1.14
N GLU A 185 -29.72 17.40 -0.35
CA GLU A 185 -29.99 18.01 0.98
C GLU A 185 -30.41 19.49 0.87
#